data_AF-A0A6V7LEW0-F1
#
_entry.id   AF-A0A6V7LEW0-F1
#
_cell.length_a   1.000
_cell.length_b   1.000
_cell.length_c   1.000
_cell.angle_alpha   90.00
_cell.angle_beta   90.00
_cell.angle_gamma   90.00
#
_symmetry.space_group_name_H-M   'P 1'
#
loop_
_entity.id
_entity.type
_entity.pdbx_description
1 polymer ?
#
loop_
_entity_poly.entity_id
_entity_poly.type
_entity_poly.pdbx_seq_one_letter_code
_entity_poly.pdbx_strand_id
1 'polypeptide(L)'
;VQNDQFPTIDAFARAFRLDCPAALERIKEDRPITIKDDKGNTSKCIADIVSLFITLMDKLRLDIKAMDELHPDLRDLQDTMNRLSILPSDFDGKTRVTDWLQTLNNMSASDELSETQVRQLLFDLETSYNAFNKILHNS
;
A
#
# COMPACT_ATOMS: atom_id res chain seq x y z
N VAL A 1 1.37 4.78 -30.68
CA VAL A 1 1.51 4.68 -32.16
C VAL A 1 1.15 3.25 -32.54
N GLN A 2 -0.11 2.98 -32.87
CA GLN A 2 -0.50 1.68 -33.43
C GLN A 2 -0.20 1.73 -34.93
N ASN A 3 0.63 0.82 -35.41
CA ASN A 3 0.91 0.64 -36.83
C ASN A 3 -0.06 -0.43 -37.35
N ASP A 4 -0.89 -0.08 -38.35
CA ASP A 4 -1.89 -1.00 -38.92
C ASP A 4 -1.27 -2.29 -39.48
N GLN A 5 0.01 -2.28 -39.84
CA GLN A 5 0.71 -3.48 -40.32
C GLN A 5 1.05 -4.48 -39.21
N PHE A 6 1.20 -4.02 -37.96
CA PHE A 6 1.60 -4.87 -36.83
C PHE A 6 0.83 -4.47 -35.56
N PRO A 7 -0.40 -4.95 -35.39
CA PRO A 7 -1.27 -4.56 -34.28
C PRO A 7 -0.83 -5.14 -32.93
N THR A 8 0.02 -6.17 -32.92
CA THR A 8 0.53 -6.81 -31.70
C THR A 8 2.04 -7.07 -31.78
N ILE A 9 2.68 -7.11 -30.62
CA ILE A 9 4.10 -7.45 -30.47
C ILE A 9 4.40 -8.84 -31.07
N ASP A 10 3.50 -9.81 -30.89
CA ASP A 10 3.62 -11.15 -31.47
C ASP A 10 3.47 -11.17 -33.01
N ALA A 11 2.67 -10.26 -33.60
CA ALA A 11 2.59 -10.11 -35.06
C ALA A 11 3.89 -9.51 -35.63
N PHE A 12 4.44 -8.50 -34.95
CA PHE A 12 5.74 -7.91 -35.29
C PHE A 12 6.88 -8.93 -35.18
N ALA A 13 6.97 -9.64 -34.04
CA ALA A 13 8.04 -10.62 -33.80
C ALA A 13 8.06 -11.74 -34.84
N ARG A 14 6.88 -12.23 -35.25
CA ARG A 14 6.76 -13.25 -36.31
C ARG A 14 7.15 -12.72 -37.69
N ALA A 15 6.74 -11.51 -38.05
CA ALA A 15 7.05 -10.92 -39.34
C ALA A 15 8.56 -10.70 -39.54
N PHE A 16 9.26 -10.32 -38.47
CA PHE A 16 10.71 -10.07 -38.50
C PHE A 16 11.55 -11.26 -38.02
N ARG A 17 10.93 -12.42 -37.74
CA ARG A 17 11.59 -13.64 -37.23
C ARG A 17 12.49 -13.39 -36.02
N LEU A 18 12.00 -12.60 -35.07
CA LEU A 18 12.72 -12.31 -33.83
C LEU A 18 12.69 -13.54 -32.90
N ASP A 19 13.81 -14.27 -32.83
CA ASP A 19 13.99 -15.37 -31.89
C ASP A 19 14.65 -14.87 -30.60
N CYS A 20 13.90 -14.06 -29.85
CA CYS A 20 14.34 -13.45 -28.60
C CYS A 20 13.26 -13.64 -27.52
N PRO A 21 12.98 -14.89 -27.09
CA PRO A 21 11.89 -15.17 -26.16
C PRO A 21 11.99 -14.37 -24.86
N ALA A 22 13.19 -14.24 -24.30
CA ALA A 22 13.43 -13.45 -23.09
C ALA A 22 13.11 -11.95 -23.28
N ALA A 23 13.43 -11.38 -24.45
CA ALA A 23 13.13 -9.97 -24.72
C ALA A 23 11.63 -9.74 -24.97
N LEU A 24 10.95 -10.69 -25.63
CA LEU A 24 9.51 -10.63 -25.88
C LEU A 24 8.69 -10.74 -24.60
N GLU A 25 9.03 -11.68 -23.72
CA GLU A 25 8.44 -11.78 -22.38
C GLU A 25 8.68 -10.48 -21.61
N ARG A 26 9.88 -9.91 -21.71
CA ARG A 26 10.22 -8.66 -21.01
C ARG A 26 9.47 -7.43 -21.51
N ILE A 27 9.13 -7.38 -22.79
CA ILE A 27 8.28 -6.32 -23.37
C ILE A 27 6.82 -6.54 -22.95
N LYS A 28 6.35 -7.79 -22.89
CA LYS A 28 4.99 -8.15 -22.41
C LYS A 28 4.78 -7.80 -20.93
N GLU A 29 5.82 -7.88 -20.11
CA GLU A 29 5.76 -7.47 -18.69
C GLU A 29 5.46 -5.96 -18.50
N ASP A 30 5.69 -5.12 -19.52
CA ASP A 30 5.37 -3.69 -19.56
C ASP A 30 5.86 -2.87 -18.34
N ARG A 31 6.91 -3.34 -17.64
CA ARG A 31 7.49 -2.71 -16.45
C ARG A 31 8.94 -2.25 -16.68
N PRO A 32 9.36 -1.07 -16.21
CA PRO A 32 10.74 -0.59 -16.36
C PRO A 32 11.81 -1.55 -15.82
N ILE A 33 13.01 -1.55 -16.43
CA ILE A 33 14.15 -2.40 -16.02
C ILE A 33 14.71 -2.08 -14.63
N THR A 34 14.39 -0.90 -14.12
CA THR A 34 14.82 -0.42 -12.80
C THR A 34 14.09 -1.10 -11.64
N ILE A 35 13.00 -1.81 -11.91
CA ILE A 35 12.29 -2.63 -10.93
C ILE A 35 12.88 -4.04 -10.98
N LYS A 36 14.14 -4.18 -10.54
CA LYS A 36 14.77 -5.49 -10.30
C LYS A 36 14.37 -5.97 -8.91
N ASP A 37 13.70 -7.12 -8.83
CA ASP A 37 13.37 -7.85 -7.61
C ASP A 37 12.95 -6.95 -6.43
N ASP A 38 11.69 -6.48 -6.48
CA ASP A 38 11.07 -5.71 -5.40
C ASP A 38 11.01 -6.48 -4.07
N LYS A 39 11.38 -7.77 -4.00
CA LYS A 39 11.29 -8.61 -2.79
C LYS A 39 11.89 -7.95 -1.56
N GLY A 40 13.08 -7.33 -1.66
CA GLY A 40 13.69 -6.65 -0.52
C GLY A 40 12.91 -5.40 -0.07
N ASN A 41 12.35 -4.66 -1.02
CA ASN A 41 11.54 -3.47 -0.76
C ASN A 41 10.13 -3.86 -0.27
N THR A 42 9.56 -4.95 -0.77
CA THR A 42 8.30 -5.56 -0.36
C THR A 42 8.39 -6.08 1.07
N SER A 43 9.40 -6.89 1.41
CA SER A 43 9.59 -7.38 2.77
C SER A 43 9.81 -6.23 3.76
N LYS A 44 10.55 -5.19 3.36
CA LYS A 44 10.69 -3.98 4.16
C LYS A 44 9.35 -3.26 4.35
N CYS A 45 8.60 -3.00 3.28
CA CYS A 45 7.28 -2.35 3.37
C CYS A 45 6.30 -3.16 4.23
N ILE A 46 6.30 -4.49 4.14
CA ILE A 46 5.49 -5.35 5.00
C ILE A 46 5.88 -5.17 6.47
N ALA A 47 7.17 -5.24 6.79
CA ALA A 47 7.65 -5.04 8.16
C ALA A 47 7.29 -3.65 8.70
N ASP A 48 7.46 -2.61 7.88
CA ASP A 48 7.11 -1.23 8.21
C ASP A 48 5.60 -1.10 8.49
N ILE A 49 4.73 -1.67 7.64
CA ILE A 49 3.26 -1.66 7.83
C ILE A 49 2.87 -2.35 9.14
N VAL A 50 3.40 -3.55 9.39
CA VAL A 50 3.12 -4.30 10.63
C VAL A 50 3.56 -3.49 11.86
N SER A 51 4.77 -2.92 11.81
CA SER A 51 5.30 -2.09 12.89
C SER A 51 4.44 -0.85 13.14
N LEU A 52 4.00 -0.16 12.09
CA LEU A 52 3.18 1.05 12.20
C LEU A 52 1.78 0.74 12.75
N PHE A 53 1.14 -0.36 12.33
CA PHE A 53 -0.12 -0.80 12.92
C PHE A 53 0.02 -1.03 14.44
N ILE A 54 1.04 -1.78 14.85
CA ILE A 54 1.29 -2.07 16.28
C ILE A 54 1.57 -0.76 17.04
N THR A 55 2.44 0.09 16.50
CA THR A 55 2.82 1.37 17.11
C THR A 55 1.59 2.26 17.34
N LEU A 56 0.74 2.43 16.33
CA LEU A 56 -0.49 3.22 16.44
C LEU A 56 -1.46 2.64 17.48
N MET A 57 -1.68 1.33 17.47
CA MET A 57 -2.55 0.67 18.45
C MET A 57 -2.00 0.82 19.88
N ASP A 58 -0.69 0.71 20.06
CA ASP A 58 -0.05 0.84 21.37
C ASP A 58 -0.09 2.28 21.87
N LYS A 59 0.15 3.28 21.01
CA LYS A 59 -0.05 4.70 21.34
C LYS A 59 -1.45 4.95 21.90
N LEU A 60 -2.48 4.49 21.18
CA LEU A 60 -3.88 4.65 21.59
C LEU A 60 -4.18 3.94 22.92
N ARG A 61 -3.60 2.76 23.17
CA ARG A 61 -3.76 2.03 24.44
C ARG A 61 -3.02 2.69 25.61
N LEU A 62 -1.99 3.48 25.33
CA LEU A 62 -1.26 4.30 26.31
C LEU A 62 -1.93 5.67 26.54
N ASP A 63 -3.14 5.87 26.02
CA ASP A 63 -3.90 7.13 26.09
C ASP A 63 -3.24 8.31 25.33
N ILE A 64 -2.35 8.01 24.37
CA ILE A 64 -1.80 9.00 23.45
C ILE A 64 -2.83 9.23 22.34
N LYS A 65 -3.43 10.43 22.34
CA LYS A 65 -4.60 10.75 21.51
C LYS A 65 -4.55 12.12 20.83
N ALA A 66 -3.47 12.88 21.02
CA ALA A 66 -3.26 14.16 20.37
C ALA A 66 -3.02 13.98 18.86
N MET A 67 -3.51 14.94 18.08
CA MET A 67 -3.42 14.94 16.62
C MET A 67 -1.97 14.86 16.14
N ASP A 68 -1.08 15.68 16.68
CA ASP A 68 0.33 15.75 16.28
C ASP A 68 1.13 14.48 16.65
N GLU A 69 0.69 13.76 17.68
CA GLU A 69 1.31 12.49 18.09
C GLU A 69 0.85 11.29 17.26
N LEU A 70 -0.37 11.33 16.71
CA LEU A 70 -0.96 10.23 15.93
C LEU A 70 -0.82 10.40 14.41
N HIS A 71 -0.93 11.64 13.92
CA HIS A 71 -0.99 11.94 12.50
C HIS A 71 0.24 11.47 11.70
N PRO A 72 1.50 11.69 12.17
CA PRO A 72 2.68 11.27 11.42
C PRO A 72 2.71 9.75 11.14
N ASP A 73 2.37 8.93 12.15
CA ASP A 73 2.40 7.47 12.01
C ASP A 73 1.26 6.98 11.10
N LEU A 74 0.06 7.57 11.21
CA LEU A 74 -1.06 7.25 10.32
C LEU A 74 -0.73 7.61 8.87
N ARG A 75 -0.04 8.73 8.65
CA ARG A 75 0.39 9.18 7.33
C ARG A 75 1.43 8.24 6.73
N ASP A 76 2.43 7.86 7.52
CA ASP A 76 3.45 6.91 7.11
C ASP A 76 2.86 5.52 6.83
N LEU A 77 1.85 5.09 7.59
CA LEU A 77 1.12 3.86 7.36
C LEU A 77 0.38 3.90 6.01
N GLN A 78 -0.35 4.98 5.74
CA GLN A 78 -1.06 5.17 4.46
C GLN A 78 -0.08 5.13 3.27
N ASP A 79 1.02 5.86 3.35
CA ASP A 79 2.00 5.93 2.28
C ASP A 79 2.71 4.61 2.06
N THR A 80 3.07 3.90 3.13
CA THR A 80 3.71 2.59 3.02
C THR A 80 2.76 1.55 2.44
N MET A 81 1.46 1.57 2.80
CA MET A 81 0.44 0.73 2.16
C MET A 81 0.25 1.06 0.67
N ASN A 82 0.36 2.34 0.28
CA ASN A 82 0.24 2.75 -1.12
C ASN A 82 1.43 2.32 -1.98
N ARG A 83 2.64 2.22 -1.40
CA ARG A 83 3.82 1.67 -2.08
C ARG A 83 3.78 0.16 -2.24
N LEU A 84 3.04 -0.55 -1.39
CA LEU A 84 3.00 -2.01 -1.39
C LEU A 84 2.09 -2.54 -2.51
N SER A 85 2.71 -2.95 -3.61
CA SER A 85 2.05 -3.38 -4.85
C SER A 85 1.25 -4.68 -4.75
N ILE A 86 1.50 -5.52 -3.72
CA ILE A 86 0.67 -6.71 -3.46
C ILE A 86 -0.69 -6.37 -2.86
N LEU A 87 -0.88 -5.15 -2.33
CA LEU A 87 -2.17 -4.74 -1.82
C LEU A 87 -3.10 -4.34 -2.96
N PRO A 88 -4.33 -4.90 -3.02
CA PRO A 88 -5.35 -4.44 -3.93
C PRO A 88 -5.57 -2.92 -3.82
N SER A 89 -5.93 -2.29 -4.95
CA SER A 89 -6.25 -0.86 -4.99
C SER A 89 -7.48 -0.51 -4.16
N ASP A 90 -8.39 -1.47 -3.99
CA ASP A 90 -9.64 -1.40 -3.23
C ASP A 90 -9.53 -2.02 -1.83
N PHE A 91 -8.30 -2.22 -1.32
CA PHE A 91 -8.09 -2.75 0.02
C PHE A 91 -8.75 -1.84 1.08
N ASP A 92 -9.79 -2.35 1.75
CA ASP A 92 -10.61 -1.63 2.74
C ASP A 92 -9.78 -0.93 3.83
N GLY A 93 -8.65 -1.54 4.24
CA GLY A 93 -7.76 -0.95 5.23
C GLY A 93 -7.13 0.38 4.79
N LYS A 94 -6.87 0.57 3.48
CA LYS A 94 -6.40 1.87 2.94
C LYS A 94 -7.48 2.93 3.09
N THR A 95 -8.73 2.58 2.78
CA THR A 95 -9.87 3.52 2.90
C THR A 95 -10.04 3.97 4.35
N ARG A 96 -10.09 3.02 5.31
CA ARG A 96 -10.23 3.34 6.73
C ARG A 96 -9.13 4.26 7.26
N VAL A 97 -7.86 3.95 6.96
CA VAL A 97 -6.72 4.79 7.37
C VAL A 97 -6.82 6.18 6.73
N THR A 98 -7.29 6.27 5.49
CA THR A 98 -7.51 7.55 4.81
C THR A 98 -8.59 8.40 5.49
N ASP A 99 -9.70 7.79 5.88
CA ASP A 99 -10.81 8.48 6.57
C ASP A 99 -10.38 9.03 7.95
N TRP A 100 -9.55 8.26 8.67
CA TRP A 100 -8.96 8.72 9.93
C TRP A 100 -7.97 9.86 9.74
N LEU A 101 -7.13 9.79 8.70
CA LEU A 101 -6.25 10.91 8.35
C LEU A 101 -7.02 12.18 7.97
N GLN A 102 -8.11 12.05 7.23
CA GLN A 102 -8.99 13.19 6.94
C GLN A 102 -9.58 13.79 8.22
N THR A 103 -9.99 12.94 9.17
CA THR A 103 -10.47 13.40 10.48
C THR A 103 -9.39 14.21 11.20
N LEU A 104 -8.16 13.68 11.30
CA LEU A 104 -7.04 14.35 11.97
C LEU A 104 -6.59 15.63 11.23
N ASN A 105 -6.66 15.69 9.91
CA ASN A 105 -6.31 16.88 9.13
C ASN A 105 -7.22 18.09 9.43
N ASN A 106 -8.43 17.85 9.95
CA ASN A 106 -9.37 18.91 10.34
C ASN A 106 -9.20 19.35 11.80
N MET A 107 -8.22 18.78 12.52
CA MET A 107 -7.93 19.06 13.91
C MET A 107 -6.65 19.91 14.04
N SER A 108 -6.58 20.72 15.09
CA SER A 108 -5.35 21.41 15.48
C SER A 108 -4.35 20.40 16.06
N ALA A 109 -3.06 20.71 16.00
CA ALA A 109 -2.00 19.84 16.53
C ALA A 109 -2.26 19.37 17.98
N SER A 110 -2.75 20.27 18.84
CA SER A 110 -3.06 19.99 20.25
C SER A 110 -4.42 19.35 20.51
N ASP A 111 -5.26 19.21 19.48
CA ASP A 111 -6.59 18.63 19.65
C ASP A 111 -6.48 17.11 19.83
N GLU A 112 -7.33 16.56 20.70
CA GLU A 112 -7.32 15.15 21.05
C GLU A 112 -8.54 14.40 20.49
N LEU A 113 -8.34 13.14 20.12
CA LEU A 113 -9.46 12.25 19.83
C LEU A 113 -10.27 11.97 21.11
N SER A 114 -11.59 11.98 21.01
CA SER A 114 -12.47 11.53 22.10
C SER A 114 -12.31 10.04 22.40
N GLU A 115 -12.66 9.59 23.60
CA GLU A 115 -12.60 8.15 23.96
C GLU A 115 -13.37 7.26 22.98
N THR A 116 -14.51 7.72 22.48
CA THR A 116 -15.31 6.99 21.49
C THR A 116 -14.57 6.91 20.15
N GLN A 117 -13.91 7.98 19.71
CA GLN A 117 -13.09 7.97 18.50
C GLN A 117 -11.88 7.06 18.67
N VAL A 118 -11.21 7.06 19.82
CA VAL A 118 -10.08 6.16 20.13
C VAL A 118 -10.52 4.70 20.03
N ARG A 119 -11.66 4.32 20.62
CA ARG A 119 -12.19 2.94 20.51
C ARG A 119 -12.52 2.55 19.08
N GLN A 120 -13.11 3.48 18.31
CA GLN A 120 -13.44 3.22 16.90
C GLN A 120 -12.17 3.09 16.06
N LEU A 121 -11.17 3.96 16.25
CA LEU A 121 -9.89 3.90 15.57
C LEU A 121 -9.14 2.60 15.87
N LEU A 122 -9.10 2.18 17.14
CA LEU A 122 -8.52 0.89 17.53
C LEU A 122 -9.20 -0.27 16.80
N PHE A 123 -10.53 -0.31 16.78
CA PHE A 123 -11.27 -1.35 16.08
C PHE A 123 -10.98 -1.37 14.57
N ASP A 124 -10.93 -0.19 13.95
CA ASP A 124 -10.64 -0.08 12.51
C ASP A 124 -9.20 -0.47 12.18
N LEU A 125 -8.22 -0.12 13.02
CA LEU A 125 -6.83 -0.54 12.89
C LEU A 125 -6.68 -2.06 13.05
N GLU A 126 -7.28 -2.66 14.08
CA GLU A 126 -7.28 -4.12 14.29
C GLU A 126 -7.92 -4.86 13.11
N THR A 127 -9.06 -4.36 12.63
CA THR A 127 -9.76 -4.93 11.47
C THR A 127 -8.88 -4.86 10.21
N SER A 128 -8.28 -3.71 9.95
CA SER A 128 -7.40 -3.48 8.80
C SER A 128 -6.15 -4.34 8.86
N TYR A 129 -5.53 -4.45 10.04
CA TYR A 129 -4.36 -5.30 10.28
C TYR A 129 -4.67 -6.79 10.07
N ASN A 130 -5.82 -7.26 10.56
CA ASN A 130 -6.27 -8.63 10.34
C ASN A 130 -6.54 -8.93 8.86
N ALA A 131 -7.15 -7.98 8.13
CA ALA A 131 -7.35 -8.11 6.69
C ALA A 131 -6.01 -8.11 5.93
N PHE A 132 -5.07 -7.25 6.33
CA PHE A 132 -3.72 -7.21 5.80
C PHE A 132 -2.99 -8.56 5.97
N ASN A 133 -3.00 -9.14 7.17
CA ASN A 133 -2.39 -10.45 7.42
C ASN A 133 -3.02 -11.56 6.58
N LYS A 134 -4.35 -11.55 6.39
CA LYS A 134 -5.01 -12.52 5.50
C LYS A 134 -4.52 -12.42 4.06
N ILE A 135 -4.27 -11.21 3.55
CA ILE A 135 -3.68 -11.02 2.21
C ILE A 135 -2.29 -11.63 2.17
N LEU A 136 -1.44 -11.36 3.17
CA LEU A 136 -0.07 -11.91 3.22
C LEU A 136 -0.04 -13.44 3.31
N HIS A 137 -0.98 -14.06 4.03
CA HIS A 137 -1.06 -15.52 4.13
C HIS A 137 -1.65 -16.19 2.89
N ASN A 138 -2.44 -15.46 2.09
CA ASN A 138 -3.06 -15.95 0.87
C ASN A 138 -2.26 -15.58 -0.41
N SER A 139 -1.15 -14.84 -0.27
CA SER A 139 -0.27 -14.41 -1.37
C SER A 139 0.87 -15.39 -1.64
#